data_AF-A0A7W1J6S5-F1
#
_entry.id   AF-A0A7W1J6S5-F1
#
_cell.length_a   1.000
_cell.length_b   1.000
_cell.length_c   1.000
_cell.angle_alpha   90.00
_cell.angle_beta   90.00
_cell.angle_gamma   90.00
#
_symmetry.space_group_name_H-M   'P 1'
#
loop_
_entity.id
_entity.type
_entity.pdbx_description
1 polymer ?
#
loop_
_entity_poly.entity_id
_entity_poly.type
_entity_poly.pdbx_seq_one_letter_code
_entity_poly.pdbx_strand_id
1 'polypeptide(L)' 'VMLYDAKLAQEFASKLLSEGIYVIGFFYPVVPKGQARIRVQLSAAHEKEHIDKAIIAFAKVGKELGVIK' A
#
# COMPACT_ATOMS: atom_id res chain seq x y z
N VAL A 1 -3.34 4.68 2.95
CA VAL A 1 -3.83 4.78 1.56
C VAL A 1 -5.16 4.06 1.46
N MET A 2 -6.22 4.75 1.02
CA MET A 2 -7.56 4.15 0.92
C MET A 2 -7.71 3.42 -0.41
N LEU A 3 -8.21 2.18 -0.36
CA LEU A 3 -8.49 1.36 -1.54
C LEU A 3 -9.95 0.90 -1.61
N TYR A 4 -10.66 0.96 -0.47
CA TYR A 4 -12.08 0.66 -0.29
C TYR A 4 -12.48 -0.81 -0.55
N ASP A 5 -11.80 -1.52 -1.44
CA ASP A 5 -11.98 -2.94 -1.72
C ASP A 5 -10.91 -3.83 -1.07
N ALA A 6 -11.35 -4.96 -0.48
CA ALA A 6 -10.48 -5.86 0.27
C ALA A 6 -9.53 -6.65 -0.64
N LYS A 7 -10.00 -7.11 -1.80
CA LYS A 7 -9.18 -7.87 -2.75
C LYS A 7 -8.11 -6.96 -3.36
N LEU A 8 -8.51 -5.75 -3.75
CA LEU A 8 -7.60 -4.72 -4.22
C LEU A 8 -6.53 -4.41 -3.17
N ALA A 9 -6.89 -4.28 -1.89
CA ALA A 9 -5.92 -4.03 -0.82
C ALA A 9 -4.93 -5.19 -0.61
N GLN A 10 -5.37 -6.44 -0.74
CA GLN A 10 -4.49 -7.61 -0.65
C GLN A 10 -3.52 -7.66 -1.83
N GLU A 11 -4.02 -7.46 -3.04
CA GLU A 11 -3.21 -7.46 -4.26
C GLU A 11 -2.18 -6.34 -4.26
N PHE A 12 -2.60 -5.13 -3.87
CA PHE A 12 -1.71 -3.98 -3.74
C PHE A 12 -0.55 -4.25 -2.77
N ALA A 13 -0.84 -4.83 -1.60
CA ALA A 13 0.17 -5.19 -0.62
C ALA A 13 1.14 -6.27 -1.13
N SER A 14 0.64 -7.28 -1.83
CA SER A 14 1.46 -8.35 -2.42
C SER A 14 2.39 -7.82 -3.53
N LYS A 15 1.89 -6.93 -4.39
CA LYS A 15 2.71 -6.28 -5.42
C LYS A 15 3.77 -5.37 -4.82
N LEU A 16 3.43 -4.56 -3.82
CA LEU A 16 4.41 -3.75 -3.09
C LEU A 16 5.50 -4.59 -2.43
N LEU A 17 5.14 -5.74 -1.85
CA LEU A 17 6.12 -6.67 -1.29
C LEU A 17 7.08 -7.19 -2.36
N SER A 18 6.57 -7.45 -3.58
CA SER A 18 7.40 -7.83 -4.72
C SER A 18 8.35 -6.72 -5.19
N GLU A 19 7.96 -5.45 -5.01
CA GLU A 19 8.83 -4.27 -5.20
C GLU A 19 9.79 -4.02 -4.00
N GLY A 20 9.77 -4.91 -3.00
CA GLY A 20 10.61 -4.82 -1.81
C GLY A 20 10.09 -3.85 -0.74
N ILE A 21 8.80 -3.49 -0.77
CA ILE A 21 8.15 -2.62 0.21
C ILE A 21 7.13 -3.43 0.99
N TYR A 22 7.47 -3.78 2.23
CA TYR A 22 6.57 -4.52 3.10
C TYR A 22 5.55 -3.60 3.77
N VAL A 23 4.28 -3.79 3.45
CA VAL A 23 3.16 -3.07 4.05
C VAL A 23 1.98 -4.01 4.29
N ILE A 24 1.11 -3.62 5.23
CA ILE A 24 -0.07 -4.42 5.58
C ILE A 24 -1.34 -3.71 5.11
N GLY A 25 -2.17 -4.45 4.38
CA GLY A 25 -3.54 -4.09 4.08
C GLY A 25 -4.48 -4.43 5.22
N PHE A 26 -5.36 -3.49 5.56
CA PHE A 26 -6.46 -3.67 6.48
C PHE A 26 -7.77 -3.80 5.71
N PHE A 27 -8.53 -4.83 6.06
CA PHE A 27 -9.85 -5.13 5.54
C PHE A 27 -10.67 -5.77 6.66
N TYR A 28 -11.96 -6.01 6.42
CA TYR A 28 -12.85 -6.61 7.41
C TYR A 28 -12.27 -7.93 7.96
N PRO A 29 -12.32 -8.18 9.29
CA PRO A 29 -13.03 -7.42 10.34
C PRO A 29 -12.24 -6.27 10.98
N VAL A 30 -10.99 -6.04 10.58
CA VAL A 30 -10.10 -5.02 11.19
C VAL A 30 -10.60 -3.60 10.90
N VAL A 31 -11.25 -3.40 9.75
CA VAL A 31 -11.94 -2.16 9.37
C VAL A 31 -13.34 -2.49 8.83
N PRO A 32 -14.29 -1.54 8.84
CA PRO A 32 -15.61 -1.75 8.24
C PRO A 32 -15.53 -2.21 6.78
N LYS A 33 -16.54 -2.95 6.33
CA LYS A 33 -16.67 -3.35 4.92
C LYS A 33 -16.67 -2.10 4.02
N GLY A 34 -16.04 -2.21 2.85
CA GLY A 34 -15.91 -1.08 1.92
C GLY A 34 -14.88 -0.03 2.35
N GLN A 35 -14.13 -0.21 3.43
CA GLN A 35 -13.10 0.74 3.90
C GLN A 35 -11.70 0.13 3.96
N ALA A 36 -11.40 -0.81 3.05
CA ALA A 36 -10.09 -1.41 2.99
C ALA A 36 -9.00 -0.37 2.69
N ARG A 37 -7.83 -0.51 3.31
CA ARG A 37 -6.74 0.48 3.21
C ARG A 37 -5.38 -0.14 3.51
N ILE A 38 -4.32 0.40 2.92
CA ILE A 38 -2.94 0.12 3.32
C ILE A 38 -2.55 1.07 4.45
N ARG A 39 -2.05 0.52 5.58
CA ARG A 39 -1.47 1.32 6.66
C ARG A 39 0.05 1.40 6.49
N VAL A 40 0.55 2.61 6.26
CA VAL A 40 1.98 2.92 6.24
C VAL A 40 2.38 3.46 7.60
N GLN A 41 3.50 2.98 8.14
CA GLN A 41 4.05 3.41 9.43
C GLN A 41 5.45 3.95 9.19
N LEU A 42 5.65 5.22 9.53
CA LEU A 42 6.95 5.87 9.42
C LEU A 42 7.75 5.64 10.70
N SER A 43 9.06 5.56 10.55
CA SER A 43 10.02 5.48 11.65
C SER A 43 11.10 6.51 11.42
N ALA A 44 11.61 7.11 12.50
CA ALA A 44 12.72 8.06 12.45
C ALA A 44 14.02 7.47 11.87
N ALA A 45 14.14 6.13 11.85
CA ALA A 45 15.26 5.44 11.22
C ALA A 45 15.17 5.37 9.68
N HIS A 46 14.06 5.79 9.06
CA HIS A 46 14.00 5.85 7.61
C HIS A 46 14.76 7.06 7.08
N GLU A 47 15.71 6.80 6.20
CA GLU A 47 16.37 7.81 5.37
C GLU A 47 15.49 8.21 4.18
N LYS A 48 15.86 9.31 3.53
CA LYS A 48 15.07 9.90 2.43
C LYS A 48 14.93 8.92 1.27
N GLU A 49 16.00 8.19 0.98
CA GLU A 49 16.11 7.19 -0.08
C GLU A 49 15.10 6.04 0.12
N HIS A 50 14.85 5.65 1.38
CA HIS A 50 13.83 4.64 1.70
C HIS A 50 12.42 5.15 1.37
N ILE A 51 12.15 6.43 1.68
CA ILE A 51 10.86 7.07 1.40
C ILE A 51 10.67 7.24 -0.10
N ASP A 52 11.70 7.70 -0.82
CA ASP A 52 11.68 7.88 -2.27
C ASP A 52 11.43 6.54 -2.99
N LYS A 53 12.11 5.47 -2.57
CA LYS A 53 11.86 4.11 -3.07
C LYS A 53 10.42 3.67 -2.83
N ALA A 54 9.89 3.90 -1.63
CA ALA A 54 8.51 3.56 -1.32
C ALA A 54 7.52 4.34 -2.20
N ILE A 55 7.71 5.65 -2.37
CA ILE A 55 6.86 6.49 -3.23
C ILE A 55 6.86 5.97 -4.67
N ILE A 56 8.02 5.66 -5.23
CA ILE A 56 8.14 5.12 -6.59
C ILE A 56 7.38 3.79 -6.73
N ALA A 57 7.55 2.87 -5.77
CA ALA A 57 6.85 1.58 -5.78
C ALA A 57 5.33 1.75 -5.66
N PHE A 58 4.87 2.60 -4.74
CA PHE A 58 3.43 2.91 -4.58
C PHE A 58 2.84 3.54 -5.84
N ALA A 59 3.57 4.45 -6.49
CA ALA A 59 3.12 5.06 -7.73
C ALA A 59 3.05 4.05 -8.89
N LYS A 60 4.05 3.17 -9.01
CA LYS A 60 4.09 2.11 -10.02
C LYS A 60 2.91 1.15 -9.86
N VAL A 61 2.76 0.56 -8.67
CA VAL A 61 1.68 -0.40 -8.36
C VAL A 61 0.31 0.27 -8.46
N GLY A 62 0.19 1.51 -8.00
CA GLY A 62 -1.06 2.27 -8.08
C GLY A 62 -1.52 2.53 -9.52
N LYS A 63 -0.59 2.80 -10.44
CA LYS A 63 -0.90 2.94 -11.88
C LYS A 63 -1.27 1.60 -12.51
N GLU A 64 -0.51 0.55 -12.19
CA GLU A 64 -0.75 -0.80 -12.71
C GLU A 64 -2.15 -1.33 -12.33
N LEU A 65 -2.58 -1.08 -11.09
CA LEU A 65 -3.87 -1.50 -10.57
C LEU A 65 -5.01 -0.48 -10.85
N GLY A 66 -4.72 0.61 -11.57
CA GLY A 66 -5.73 1.62 -11.93
C GLY A 66 -6.27 2.45 -10.76
N VAL A 67 -5.55 2.50 -9.64
CA VAL A 67 -5.92 3.29 -8.45
C VAL A 67 -5.59 4.78 -8.64
N ILE A 68 -4.51 5.07 -9.37
CA ILE A 68 -4.07 6.43 -9.72
C ILE A 68 -3.82 6.53 -11.23
N LYS A 69 -4.05 7.71 -11.79
CA LYS A 69 -3.82 8.03 -13.21
C LYS A 69 -2.53 8.82 -13.38
#